data_AF-A0A950ZPQ9-F1
#
_entry.id   AF-A0A950ZPQ9-F1
#
_cell.length_a   1.000
_cell.length_b   1.000
_cell.length_c   1.000
_cell.angle_alpha   90.00
_cell.angle_beta   90.00
_cell.angle_gamma   90.00
#
_symmetry.space_group_name_H-M   'P 1'
#
loop_
_entity.id
_entity.type
_entity.pdbx_description
1 polymer ?
#
loop_
_entity_poly.entity_id
_entity_poly.type
_entity_poly.pdbx_seq_one_letter_code
_entity_poly.pdbx_strand_id
1 'polypeptide(L)'
;AAARRFEAGERSAAALIAAVTEKLREVDAGIEYVVVVEPGSFNEVEISSPGCQILVAARIGTTRLIDNLRLGSDAAPSAGAFHTT
;
A
#
# COMPACT_ATOMS: atom_id res chain seq x y z
N ALA A 1 5.08 1.74 -5.20
CA ALA A 1 5.45 0.44 -5.80
C ALA A 1 4.20 -0.37 -6.18
N ALA A 2 3.30 -0.65 -5.22
CA ALA A 2 2.09 -1.44 -5.48
C ALA A 2 1.14 -0.83 -6.54
N ALA A 3 0.81 0.46 -6.48
CA ALA A 3 -0.02 1.12 -7.50
C ALA A 3 0.50 0.87 -8.94
N ARG A 4 1.80 1.10 -9.17
CA ARG A 4 2.43 0.87 -10.47
C ARG A 4 2.39 -0.60 -10.91
N ARG A 5 2.59 -1.55 -9.98
CA ARG A 5 2.46 -2.98 -10.30
C ARG A 5 1.02 -3.32 -10.68
N PHE A 6 0.04 -2.79 -9.97
CA PHE A 6 -1.38 -2.96 -10.28
C PHE A 6 -1.74 -2.36 -11.66
N GLU A 7 -1.26 -1.16 -11.96
CA GLU A 7 -1.40 -0.52 -13.29
C GLU A 7 -0.79 -1.38 -14.40
N ALA A 8 0.34 -2.05 -14.12
CA ALA A 8 1.00 -2.98 -15.05
C ALA A 8 0.31 -4.36 -15.16
N GLY A 9 -0.80 -4.59 -14.45
CA GLY A 9 -1.59 -5.81 -14.55
C GLY A 9 -1.44 -6.79 -13.39
N GLU A 10 -0.64 -6.50 -12.37
CA GLU A 10 -0.59 -7.33 -11.17
C GLU A 10 -1.95 -7.35 -10.46
N ARG A 11 -2.41 -8.54 -10.07
CA ARG A 11 -3.68 -8.73 -9.37
C ARG A 11 -3.54 -9.54 -8.09
N SER A 12 -2.44 -10.27 -7.88
CA SER A 12 -2.17 -11.00 -6.65
C SER A 12 -2.05 -10.03 -5.47
N ALA A 13 -2.93 -10.17 -4.48
CA ALA A 13 -2.85 -9.38 -3.25
C ALA A 13 -1.51 -9.61 -2.54
N ALA A 14 -1.02 -10.85 -2.50
CA ALA A 14 0.27 -11.19 -1.91
C ALA A 14 1.43 -10.45 -2.59
N ALA A 15 1.44 -10.36 -3.92
CA ALA A 15 2.49 -9.64 -4.65
C ALA A 15 2.46 -8.11 -4.40
N LEU A 16 1.26 -7.54 -4.25
CA LEU A 16 1.08 -6.13 -3.90
C LEU A 16 1.49 -5.84 -2.45
N ILE A 17 1.12 -6.70 -1.50
CA ILE A 17 1.54 -6.63 -0.09
C ILE A 17 3.06 -6.70 0.02
N ALA A 18 3.69 -7.63 -0.71
CA ALA A 18 5.15 -7.75 -0.75
C ALA A 18 5.80 -6.44 -1.26
N ALA A 19 5.26 -5.84 -2.32
CA ALA A 19 5.75 -4.57 -2.86
C ALA A 19 5.72 -3.41 -1.85
N VAL A 20 4.68 -3.34 -1.01
CA VAL A 20 4.57 -2.33 0.05
C VAL A 20 5.53 -2.65 1.20
N THR A 21 5.55 -3.91 1.62
CA THR A 21 6.38 -4.41 2.72
C THR A 21 7.87 -4.17 2.46
N GLU A 22 8.33 -4.43 1.23
CA GLU A 22 9.71 -4.14 0.81
C GLU A 22 10.06 -2.67 1.02
N LYS A 23 9.17 -1.74 0.62
CA LYS A 23 9.40 -0.29 0.79
C LYS A 23 9.37 0.18 2.23
N LEU A 24 8.52 -0.41 3.06
CA LEU A 24 8.48 -0.09 4.49
C LEU A 24 9.73 -0.60 5.21
N ARG A 25 10.29 -1.75 4.79
CA ARG A 25 11.55 -2.28 5.34
C ARG A 25 12.76 -1.44 4.97
N GLU A 26 12.79 -0.82 3.78
CA GLU A 26 13.88 0.09 3.37
C GLU A 26 14.06 1.28 4.33
N VAL A 27 13.01 1.67 5.05
CA VAL A 27 13.03 2.80 6.02
C VAL A 27 12.93 2.35 7.47
N ASP A 28 13.18 1.05 7.74
CA ASP A 28 13.11 0.44 9.08
C ASP A 28 11.77 0.70 9.80
N ALA A 29 10.66 0.70 9.05
CA ALA A 29 9.34 0.88 9.63
C ALA A 29 8.92 -0.39 10.40
N GLY A 30 8.42 -0.21 11.62
CA GLY A 30 7.79 -1.27 12.40
C GLY A 30 6.41 -1.62 11.83
N ILE A 31 6.36 -2.52 10.85
CA ILE A 31 5.13 -2.93 10.17
C ILE A 31 4.21 -3.68 11.14
N GLU A 32 3.01 -3.16 11.37
CA GLU A 32 1.98 -3.82 12.19
C GLU A 32 1.04 -4.65 11.32
N TYR A 33 0.57 -4.09 10.20
CA TYR A 33 -0.19 -4.85 9.20
C TYR A 33 -0.13 -4.20 7.81
N VAL A 34 -0.20 -5.04 6.78
CA VAL A 34 -0.37 -4.67 5.36
C VAL A 34 -1.28 -5.70 4.71
N VAL A 35 -2.47 -5.29 4.28
CA VAL A 35 -3.48 -6.19 3.70
C VAL A 35 -4.15 -5.57 2.48
N VAL A 36 -4.72 -6.39 1.60
CA VAL A 36 -5.58 -5.94 0.49
C VAL A 36 -7.00 -6.38 0.76
N VAL A 37 -7.95 -5.45 0.69
CA VAL A 37 -9.36 -5.69 1.01
C VAL A 37 -10.29 -5.22 -0.09
N GLU A 38 -11.48 -5.81 -0.18
CA GLU A 38 -12.55 -5.27 -1.02
C GLU A 38 -13.17 -4.00 -0.40
N PRO A 39 -13.66 -3.06 -1.22
CA PRO A 39 -14.31 -1.86 -0.70
C PRO A 39 -15.65 -2.21 -0.05
N GLY A 40 -15.87 -1.70 1.17
CA GLY A 40 -17.16 -1.80 1.87
C GLY A 40 -17.15 -2.81 3.01
N SER A 41 -16.83 -4.09 2.74
CA SER A 41 -16.81 -5.13 3.78
C SER A 41 -15.49 -5.20 4.55
N PHE A 42 -14.39 -4.71 3.95
CA PHE A 42 -13.04 -4.84 4.48
C PHE A 42 -12.56 -6.30 4.63
N ASN A 43 -13.17 -7.23 3.90
CA ASN A 43 -12.67 -8.59 3.81
C ASN A 43 -11.39 -8.64 2.97
N GLU A 44 -10.40 -9.38 3.46
CA GLU A 44 -9.18 -9.64 2.70
C GLU A 44 -9.48 -10.42 1.41
N VAL A 45 -8.76 -10.08 0.35
CA VAL A 45 -8.91 -10.72 -0.96
C VAL A 45 -7.59 -11.32 -1.41
N GLU A 46 -7.64 -12.45 -2.10
CA GLU A 46 -6.45 -13.05 -2.74
C GLU A 46 -6.14 -12.38 -4.08
N ILE A 47 -7.19 -12.00 -4.82
CA ILE A 47 -7.12 -11.35 -6.13
C ILE A 47 -7.75 -9.96 -6.02
N SER A 48 -6.93 -8.94 -6.21
CA SER A 48 -7.33 -7.54 -6.21
C SER A 48 -8.01 -7.13 -7.50
N SER A 49 -8.94 -6.19 -7.41
CA SER A 49 -9.64 -5.56 -8.53
C SER A 49 -9.64 -4.03 -8.38
N PRO A 50 -9.99 -3.25 -9.41
CA PRO A 50 -10.08 -1.81 -9.28
C PRO A 50 -11.05 -1.40 -8.16
N GLY A 51 -10.60 -0.50 -7.28
CA GLY A 51 -11.35 -0.08 -6.10
C GLY A 51 -11.02 -0.84 -4.81
N CYS A 52 -10.36 -1.99 -4.88
CA CYS A 52 -9.75 -2.64 -3.71
C CYS A 52 -8.78 -1.69 -3.01
N GLN A 53 -8.63 -1.85 -1.71
CA GLN A 53 -7.78 -0.98 -0.89
C GLN A 53 -6.62 -1.78 -0.32
N ILE A 54 -5.41 -1.24 -0.42
CA ILE A 54 -4.29 -1.66 0.42
C ILE A 54 -4.35 -0.84 1.70
N LEU A 55 -4.41 -1.51 2.85
CA LEU A 55 -4.40 -0.86 4.15
C LEU A 55 -3.04 -1.09 4.82
N VAL A 56 -2.49 -0.04 5.41
CA VAL A 56 -1.16 -0.08 6.05
C VAL A 56 -1.25 0.52 7.44
N ALA A 57 -0.66 -0.15 8.41
CA ALA A 57 -0.20 0.49 9.64
C ALA A 57 1.25 0.12 9.92
N ALA A 58 2.05 1.14 10.22
CA ALA A 58 3.45 0.98 10.57
C ALA A 58 3.89 2.03 11.58
N ARG A 59 4.98 1.76 12.30
CA ARG A 59 5.61 2.70 13.22
C ARG A 59 6.89 3.27 12.65
N ILE A 60 7.05 4.58 12.77
CA ILE A 60 8.30 5.30 12.50
C ILE A 60 8.72 5.94 13.82
N GLY A 61 9.78 5.42 14.44
CA GLY A 61 10.11 5.74 15.83
C GLY A 61 8.96 5.39 16.77
N THR A 62 8.46 6.38 17.52
CA THR A 62 7.32 6.20 18.45
C THR A 62 5.97 6.44 17.80
N THR A 63 5.94 7.04 16.60
CA THR A 63 4.72 7.46 15.93
C THR A 63 4.13 6.30 15.14
N ARG A 64 2.84 6.06 15.33
CA ARG A 64 2.07 5.08 14.56
C ARG A 64 1.35 5.79 13.41
N LEU A 65 1.70 5.43 12.18
CA LEU A 65 1.09 5.95 10.97
C LEU A 65 0.14 4.92 10.39
N ILE A 66 -0.98 5.40 9.88
CA ILE A 66 -1.91 4.62 9.07
C ILE A 66 -2.03 5.29 7.71
N ASP A 67 -2.19 4.49 6.68
CA ASP A 67 -2.50 4.98 5.35
C ASP A 67 -3.27 3.91 4.58
N ASN A 68 -3.96 4.32 3.53
CA ASN A 68 -4.63 3.43 2.60
C ASN A 68 -4.43 3.87 1.16
N LEU A 69 -4.35 2.90 0.26
CA LEU A 69 -4.21 3.13 -1.18
C LEU A 69 -5.34 2.43 -1.92
N ARG A 70 -6.13 3.18 -2.69
CA ARG A 70 -7.18 2.65 -3.55
C ARG A 70 -6.63 2.29 -4.93
N LEU A 71 -6.63 0.98 -5.23
CA LEU A 71 -6.08 0.43 -6.45
C LEU A 71 -6.87 0.89 -7.69
N GLY A 72 -6.16 1.43 -8.68
CA GLY A 72 -6.75 1.90 -9.93
C GLY A 72 -7.52 3.23 -9.85
N SER A 73 -7.50 3.92 -8.70
CA SER A 73 -8.07 5.27 -8.55
C SER A 73 -7.04 6.27 -8.03
N ASP A 74 -6.26 5.86 -7.03
CA ASP A 74 -5.20 6.70 -6.50
C ASP A 74 -3.99 6.63 -7.45
N ALA A 75 -3.53 7.81 -7.87
CA ALA A 75 -2.29 7.89 -8.63
C ALA A 75 -1.14 7.35 -7.78
N ALA A 76 -0.22 6.62 -8.41
CA ALA A 76 1.03 6.26 -7.73
C ALA A 76 1.69 7.54 -7.18
N PRO A 77 2.08 7.59 -5.89
CA PRO A 77 2.75 8.76 -5.35
C PRO A 77 3.95 9.10 -6.23
N SER A 78 4.05 10.37 -6.64
CA SER A 78 5.21 10.85 -7.39
C SER A 78 6.44 10.72 -6.50
N ALA A 79 7.51 10.16 -7.04
CA ALA A 79 8.76 10.02 -6.31
C ALA A 79 9.43 11.41 -6.23
N GLY A 80 9.07 12.19 -5.20
CA GLY A 80 9.83 13.33 -4.72
C GLY A 80 9.61 14.65 -5.46
N ALA A 81 8.80 15.52 -4.85
CA ALA A 81 9.12 16.94 -4.75
C ALA A 81 8.85 17.35 -3.30
N PHE A 82 9.80 17.06 -2.41
CA PHE A 82 9.76 17.66 -1.08
C PHE A 82 10.03 19.15 -1.25
N HIS A 83 9.04 19.98 -0.93
CA HIS A 83 9.20 21.43 -0.90
C HIS A 83 10.03 21.79 0.32
N THR A 84 11.31 22.08 0.11
CA THR A 84 12.17 22.65 1.15
C THR A 84 11.86 24.14 1.24
N THR A 85 11.20 24.55 2.33
CA THR A 85 11.11 25.97 2.73
C THR A 85 12.03 26.19 3.92
#